data_AF-A0A522PM45-F1
#
_entry.id   AF-A0A522PM45-F1
#
_cell.length_a   1.000
_cell.length_b   1.000
_cell.length_c   1.000
_cell.angle_alpha   90.00
_cell.angle_beta   90.00
_cell.angle_gamma   90.00
#
_symmetry.space_group_name_H-M   'P 1'
#
loop_
_entity.id
_entity.type
_entity.pdbx_description
1 polymer ?
#
loop_
_entity_poly.entity_id
_entity_poly.type
_entity_poly.pdbx_seq_one_letter_code
_entity_poly.pdbx_strand_id
1 'polypeptide(L)'
;MGKVPRGNEFSGVFVGITEVGRLVGRTAKTLRRWEKERLVVPMRDAQGRRRYSEDDIARCKELARHARAAQYSSRKLGDIIPHQLSLLEAIDD
;
A
#
# COMPACT_ATOMS: atom_id res chain seq x y z
N MET A 1 14.99 -7.02 -36.12
CA MET A 1 14.20 -8.01 -35.35
C MET A 1 14.97 -8.41 -34.09
N GLY A 2 14.75 -7.71 -32.97
CA GLY A 2 15.27 -8.16 -31.67
C GLY A 2 14.35 -9.25 -31.11
N LYS A 3 14.89 -10.37 -30.64
CA LYS A 3 14.11 -11.43 -30.01
C LYS A 3 13.38 -10.83 -28.80
N VAL A 4 12.05 -10.81 -28.82
CA VAL A 4 11.24 -10.58 -27.62
C VAL A 4 11.53 -11.74 -26.67
N PRO A 5 12.07 -11.51 -25.45
CA PRO A 5 12.31 -12.58 -24.51
C PRO A 5 10.95 -13.24 -24.20
N ARG A 6 10.82 -14.52 -24.55
CA ARG A 6 9.69 -15.33 -24.08
C ARG A 6 9.82 -15.43 -22.56
N GLY A 7 8.70 -15.21 -21.88
CA GLY A 7 8.67 -14.97 -20.44
C GLY A 7 9.46 -15.98 -19.61
N ASN A 8 9.98 -15.44 -18.50
CA ASN A 8 10.55 -16.13 -17.33
C ASN A 8 12.08 -16.25 -17.26
N GLU A 9 12.77 -15.13 -16.99
CA GLU A 9 14.15 -15.09 -16.47
C GLU A 9 14.26 -14.40 -15.09
N PHE A 10 13.14 -14.27 -14.37
CA PHE A 10 13.16 -13.85 -12.96
C PHE A 10 12.51 -14.95 -12.12
N SER A 11 13.31 -15.71 -11.39
CA SER A 11 12.92 -16.81 -10.50
C SER A 11 12.13 -16.37 -9.24
N GLY A 12 11.53 -15.19 -9.23
CA GLY A 12 10.75 -14.64 -8.12
C GLY A 12 9.25 -14.67 -8.39
N VAL A 13 8.44 -14.96 -7.38
CA VAL A 13 6.97 -14.99 -7.52
C VAL A 13 6.46 -13.55 -7.63
N PHE A 14 6.00 -13.16 -8.82
CA PHE A 14 5.36 -11.86 -9.05
C PHE A 14 3.83 -11.93 -8.92
N VAL A 15 3.28 -11.16 -7.99
CA VAL A 15 1.86 -11.22 -7.59
C VAL A 15 1.06 -10.04 -8.13
N GLY A 16 -0.21 -10.27 -8.48
CA GLY A 16 -1.13 -9.23 -8.93
C GLY A 16 -1.78 -8.44 -7.78
N ILE A 17 -2.25 -7.22 -8.06
CA ILE A 17 -2.76 -6.29 -7.02
C ILE A 17 -3.88 -6.85 -6.14
N THR A 18 -4.79 -7.66 -6.70
CA THR A 18 -5.89 -8.27 -5.94
C THR A 18 -5.36 -9.25 -4.90
N GLU A 19 -4.39 -10.07 -5.30
CA GLU A 19 -3.80 -11.08 -4.44
C GLU A 19 -2.89 -10.46 -3.38
N VAL A 20 -2.10 -9.44 -3.74
CA VAL A 20 -1.38 -8.62 -2.74
C VAL A 20 -2.34 -8.02 -1.72
N GLY A 21 -3.50 -7.50 -2.16
CA GLY A 21 -4.52 -6.97 -1.28
C GLY A 21 -4.98 -7.97 -0.22
N ARG A 22 -5.16 -9.24 -0.60
CA ARG A 22 -5.48 -10.34 0.33
C ARG A 22 -4.33 -10.59 1.31
N LEU A 23 -3.10 -10.71 0.79
CA LEU A 23 -1.90 -10.98 1.60
C LEU A 23 -1.60 -9.91 2.65
N VAL A 24 -1.90 -8.63 2.36
CA VAL A 24 -1.61 -7.52 3.28
C VAL A 24 -2.85 -7.01 4.04
N GLY A 25 -4.03 -7.57 3.76
CA GLY A 25 -5.29 -7.16 4.37
C GLY A 25 -5.69 -5.72 4.00
N ARG A 26 -5.49 -5.31 2.75
CA ARG A 26 -5.86 -3.98 2.23
C ARG A 26 -6.58 -4.08 0.89
N THR A 27 -7.37 -3.06 0.59
CA THR A 27 -8.09 -3.00 -0.68
C THR A 27 -7.15 -2.67 -1.85
N ALA A 28 -7.50 -3.09 -3.06
CA ALA A 28 -6.77 -2.67 -4.27
C ALA A 28 -6.77 -1.14 -4.46
N LYS A 29 -7.79 -0.41 -3.96
CA LYS A 29 -7.83 1.05 -3.96
C LYS A 29 -6.70 1.64 -3.09
N THR A 30 -6.48 1.08 -1.91
CA THR A 30 -5.38 1.48 -1.02
C THR A 30 -4.01 1.23 -1.67
N LEU A 31 -3.83 0.08 -2.33
CA LEU A 31 -2.57 -0.24 -3.03
C LEU A 31 -2.30 0.73 -4.20
N ARG A 32 -3.32 1.07 -5.00
CA ARG A 32 -3.21 2.07 -6.08
C ARG A 32 -2.88 3.46 -5.54
N ARG A 33 -3.41 3.81 -4.36
CA ARG A 33 -3.07 5.06 -3.69
C ARG A 33 -1.59 5.07 -3.31
N TRP A 34 -1.08 4.02 -2.67
CA TRP A 34 0.34 3.91 -2.31
C TRP A 34 1.26 3.98 -3.54
N GLU A 35 0.87 3.39 -4.67
CA GLU A 35 1.60 3.54 -5.93
C GLU A 35 1.59 4.99 -6.44
N LYS A 36 0.43 5.65 -6.43
CA LYS A 36 0.31 7.07 -6.85
C LYS A 36 1.19 7.98 -5.99
N GLU A 37 1.26 7.69 -4.69
CA GLU A 37 2.09 8.38 -3.70
C GLU A 37 3.56 7.91 -3.71
N ARG A 38 3.94 7.00 -4.61
CA ARG A 38 5.29 6.42 -4.76
C ARG A 38 5.84 5.72 -3.51
N LEU A 39 4.96 5.24 -2.63
CA LEU A 39 5.34 4.48 -1.44
C LEU A 39 5.74 3.03 -1.77
N VAL A 40 5.24 2.52 -2.91
CA VAL A 40 5.52 1.21 -3.51
C VAL A 40 5.49 1.38 -5.02
N VAL A 41 6.45 0.83 -5.76
CA VAL A 41 6.54 0.98 -7.23
C VAL A 41 6.66 -0.40 -7.87
N PRO A 42 5.54 -1.10 -8.11
CA PRO A 42 5.56 -2.43 -8.70
C PRO A 42 5.99 -2.37 -10.17
N MET A 43 6.59 -3.44 -10.65
CA MET A 43 6.89 -3.62 -12.07
C MET A 43 5.60 -3.69 -12.89
N ARG A 44 5.68 -3.31 -14.16
CA ARG A 44 4.64 -3.57 -15.14
C ARG A 44 5.11 -4.65 -16.12
N ASP A 45 4.26 -5.64 -16.36
CA ASP A 45 4.52 -6.63 -17.40
C ASP A 45 4.26 -6.04 -18.80
N ALA A 46 4.56 -6.83 -19.84
CA ALA A 46 4.39 -6.42 -21.25
C ALA A 46 2.92 -6.09 -21.59
N GLN A 47 1.94 -6.54 -20.79
CA GLN A 47 0.53 -6.23 -20.93
C GLN A 47 0.10 -5.04 -20.05
N GLY A 48 1.05 -4.34 -19.42
CA GLY A 48 0.82 -3.18 -18.58
C GLY A 48 0.25 -3.49 -17.19
N ARG A 49 0.18 -4.78 -16.80
CA ARG A 49 -0.36 -5.20 -15.51
C ARG A 49 0.70 -5.08 -14.43
N ARG A 50 0.27 -4.73 -13.22
CA ARG A 50 1.15 -4.59 -12.05
C ARG A 50 1.57 -5.94 -11.54
N ARG A 51 2.87 -6.09 -11.32
CA ARG A 51 3.55 -7.27 -10.80
C ARG A 51 4.37 -6.84 -9.59
N TYR A 52 3.91 -7.26 -8.41
CA TYR A 52 4.55 -6.96 -7.14
C TYR A 52 5.57 -8.06 -6.85
N SER A 53 6.80 -7.65 -6.55
CA SER A 53 7.84 -8.55 -6.03
C SER A 53 7.60 -8.88 -4.56
N GLU A 54 8.42 -9.77 -4.00
CA GLU A 54 8.42 -10.05 -2.57
C GLU A 54 8.76 -8.80 -1.73
N ASP A 55 9.70 -7.97 -2.21
CA ASP A 55 10.07 -6.71 -1.57
C ASP A 55 8.92 -5.71 -1.57
N ASP A 56 8.17 -5.60 -2.67
CA ASP A 56 6.98 -4.75 -2.75
C ASP A 56 5.92 -5.21 -1.73
N ILE A 57 5.74 -6.52 -1.57
CA ILE A 57 4.80 -7.09 -0.61
C ILE A 57 5.25 -6.81 0.83
N ALA A 58 6.55 -6.96 1.13
CA ALA A 58 7.12 -6.64 2.43
C ALA A 58 6.90 -5.15 2.77
N ARG A 59 7.15 -4.25 1.81
CA ARG A 59 6.87 -2.82 1.94
C ARG A 59 5.39 -2.54 2.19
N CYS A 60 4.49 -3.19 1.44
CA CYS A 60 3.04 -3.07 1.65
C CYS A 60 2.61 -3.52 3.05
N LYS A 61 3.19 -4.60 3.59
CA LYS A 61 2.92 -5.07 4.96
C LYS A 61 3.34 -4.02 5.99
N GLU A 62 4.47 -3.36 5.80
CA GLU A 62 4.93 -2.31 6.70
C GLU A 62 3.99 -1.09 6.70
N LEU A 63 3.63 -0.60 5.50
CA LEU A 63 2.64 0.48 5.37
C LEU A 63 1.30 0.11 6.01
N ALA A 64 0.86 -1.14 5.87
CA ALA A 64 -0.36 -1.62 6.50
C ALA A 64 -0.29 -1.61 8.04
N ARG A 65 0.87 -1.90 8.63
CA ARG A 65 1.10 -1.83 10.09
C ARG A 65 1.05 -0.40 10.59
N HIS A 66 1.77 0.54 9.97
CA HIS A 66 1.75 1.95 10.37
C HIS A 66 0.36 2.58 10.26
N ALA A 67 -0.37 2.27 9.19
CA ALA A 67 -1.73 2.76 9.02
C ALA A 67 -2.68 2.25 10.12
N ARG A 68 -2.45 1.05 10.69
CA ARG A 68 -3.20 0.58 11.87
C ARG A 68 -2.79 1.33 13.12
N ALA A 69 -1.49 1.49 13.38
CA ALA A 69 -0.99 2.21 14.56
C ALA A 69 -1.55 3.63 14.63
N ALA A 70 -1.51 4.38 13.52
CA ALA A 70 -2.06 5.73 13.43
C ALA A 70 -3.60 5.76 13.64
N GLN A 71 -4.33 4.75 13.15
CA GLN A 71 -5.77 4.62 13.39
C GLN A 71 -6.10 4.39 14.87
N TYR A 72 -5.27 3.66 15.62
CA TYR A 72 -5.44 3.50 17.06
C TYR A 72 -5.03 4.76 17.83
N SER A 73 -3.99 5.48 17.39
CA SER A 73 -3.55 6.72 18.03
C SER A 73 -4.57 7.85 17.93
N SER A 74 -5.21 8.07 16.77
CA SER A 74 -6.19 9.14 16.62
C SER A 74 -7.58 8.77 17.14
N ARG A 75 -8.00 7.51 16.98
CA ARG A 75 -9.36 7.08 17.32
C ARG A 75 -9.53 6.68 18.79
N LYS A 76 -8.50 6.14 19.47
CA LYS A 76 -8.57 5.87 20.91
C LYS A 76 -8.27 7.08 21.81
N LEU A 77 -7.56 8.10 21.32
CA LEU A 77 -7.40 9.35 22.09
C LEU A 77 -8.74 10.07 22.30
N GLY A 78 -9.65 9.99 21.31
CA GLY A 78 -11.02 10.51 21.44
C GLY A 78 -11.90 9.73 22.42
N ASP A 79 -11.68 8.42 22.57
CA ASP A 79 -12.45 7.57 23.48
C ASP A 79 -11.94 7.61 24.95
N ILE A 80 -10.73 8.13 25.19
CA ILE A 80 -10.09 8.17 26.53
C ILE A 80 -10.15 9.57 27.17
N ILE A 81 -10.54 10.62 26.45
CA ILE A 81 -10.67 11.99 27.00
C ILE A 81 -12.05 12.60 26.69
N PRO A 82 -13.06 12.45 27.56
CA PRO A 82 -14.37 13.05 27.32
C PRO A 82 -14.47 14.54 27.72
N HIS A 83 -13.47 15.40 27.44
CA HIS A 83 -13.67 16.85 27.65
C HIS A 83 -12.78 17.87 26.89
N GLN A 84 -11.61 17.56 26.31
CA GLN A 84 -10.68 18.66 25.91
C GLN A 84 -10.09 18.50 24.50
N LEU A 85 -10.90 18.58 23.46
CA LEU A 85 -10.43 18.81 22.08
C LEU A 85 -11.45 19.64 21.28
N SER A 86 -11.72 20.87 21.72
CA SER A 86 -12.40 21.90 20.92
C SER A 86 -11.44 22.95 20.36
N LEU A 87 -10.15 22.63 20.15
CA LEU A 87 -9.15 23.65 19.78
C LEU A 87 -8.27 23.34 18.57
N LEU A 88 -8.63 22.37 17.73
CA LEU A 88 -7.88 22.09 16.48
C LEU A 88 -8.78 21.97 15.23
N GLU A 89 -9.92 22.67 15.22
CA GLU A 89 -10.68 22.98 13.99
C GLU A 89 -10.54 24.46 13.59
N ALA A 90 -9.39 25.06 13.91
CA ALA A 90 -9.03 26.37 13.39
C ALA A 90 -7.64 26.26 12.75
N ILE A 91 -7.55 26.74 11.51
CA ILE A 91 -6.38 26.77 10.61
C ILE A 91 -6.33 25.56 9.66
N ASP A 92 -7.25 25.54 8.71
CA ASP A 92 -6.88 25.30 7.30
C ASP A 92 -7.12 26.64 6.58
N ASP A 93 -6.03 27.33 6.23
CA ASP A 93 -5.98 28.34 5.16
C ASP A 93 -5.77 27.63 3.81
#